data_AF-T1P461-F1
#
_entry.id   AF-T1P461-F1
#
_cell.length_a   1.000
_cell.length_b   1.000
_cell.length_c   1.000
_cell.angle_alpha   90.00
_cell.angle_beta   90.00
_cell.angle_gamma   90.00
#
_symmetry.space_group_name_H-M   'P 1'
#
loop_
_entity.id
_entity.type
_entity.pdbx_description
1 polymer ?
#
loop_
_entity_poly.entity_id
_entity_poly.type
_entity_poly.pdbx_seq_one_letter_code
_entity_poly.pdbx_strand_id
1 'polypeptide(L)'
;GLRILAFPCNQFGGQEPGSAQDIKDFVAKFDVKFDMFEKIDVNGKNEHPLFTYLKHEQSGFMINAIKWNFSKFVINKEGKAVARFSPTDDP
;
A
#
# COMPACT_ATOMS: atom_id res chain seq x y z
N GLY A 1 12.16 -0.27 16.04
CA GLY A 1 12.77 -0.80 14.80
C GLY A 1 11.84 -0.54 13.64
N LEU A 2 12.30 -0.81 12.42
CA LEU A 2 11.47 -0.71 11.21
C LEU A 2 10.36 -1.78 11.25
N ARG A 3 9.19 -1.42 10.70
CA ARG A 3 8.07 -2.33 10.41
C ARG A 3 7.58 -2.01 9.00
N ILE A 4 7.22 -3.04 8.26
CA ILE A 4 6.65 -2.92 6.92
C ILE A 4 5.24 -3.48 7.02
N LEU A 5 4.28 -2.74 6.46
CA LEU A 5 2.88 -3.13 6.40
C LEU A 5 2.50 -3.15 4.92
N ALA A 6 2.02 -4.30 4.45
CA ALA A 6 1.70 -4.52 3.05
C ALA A 6 0.20 -4.73 2.87
N PHE A 7 -0.38 -3.95 1.96
CA PHE A 7 -1.81 -3.91 1.66
C PHE A 7 -2.05 -4.32 0.20
N PRO A 8 -2.52 -5.56 -0.05
CA PRO A 8 -2.88 -5.99 -1.39
C PRO A 8 -4.00 -5.11 -1.97
N CYS A 9 -3.96 -4.86 -3.28
CA CYS A 9 -4.95 -4.01 -3.97
C CYS A 9 -5.11 -4.43 -5.42
N ASN A 10 -6.35 -4.56 -5.90
CA ASN A 10 -6.62 -5.00 -7.27
C ASN A 10 -6.98 -3.86 -8.25
N GLN A 11 -6.87 -2.60 -7.82
CA GLN A 11 -7.30 -1.44 -8.61
C GLN A 11 -6.36 -1.12 -9.78
N PHE A 12 -5.19 -1.76 -9.86
CA PHE A 12 -4.13 -1.46 -10.83
C PHE A 12 -3.93 -2.62 -11.79
N GLY A 13 -4.57 -2.53 -12.96
CA GLY A 13 -4.46 -3.52 -14.03
C GLY A 13 -4.98 -4.91 -13.68
N GLY A 14 -5.76 -5.06 -12.60
CA GLY A 14 -6.24 -6.38 -12.16
C GLY A 14 -5.11 -7.32 -11.69
N GLN A 15 -3.99 -6.77 -11.21
CA GLN A 15 -2.78 -7.54 -10.85
C GLN A 15 -2.87 -8.30 -9.51
N GLU A 16 -3.97 -8.13 -8.76
CA GLU A 16 -4.22 -8.85 -7.49
C GLU A 16 -5.65 -9.45 -7.46
N PRO A 17 -6.01 -10.31 -8.43
CA PRO A 17 -7.37 -10.79 -8.60
C PRO A 17 -7.77 -11.84 -7.56
N GLY A 18 -6.78 -12.49 -6.93
CA GLY A 18 -6.97 -13.60 -5.99
C GLY A 18 -7.76 -13.25 -4.73
N SER A 19 -8.27 -14.28 -4.07
CA SER A 19 -8.87 -14.20 -2.74
C SER A 19 -7.80 -13.92 -1.66
N ALA A 20 -8.24 -13.57 -0.45
CA ALA A 20 -7.32 -13.40 0.68
C ALA A 20 -6.48 -14.67 0.96
N GLN A 21 -7.06 -15.86 0.73
CA GLN A 21 -6.36 -17.13 0.88
C GLN A 21 -5.29 -17.31 -0.22
N ASP A 22 -5.63 -17.01 -1.48
CA ASP A 22 -4.66 -17.09 -2.59
C ASP A 22 -3.45 -16.19 -2.37
N ILE A 23 -3.70 -14.96 -1.88
CA ILE A 23 -2.64 -13.99 -1.56
C ILE A 23 -1.76 -14.52 -0.43
N LYS A 24 -2.36 -15.06 0.64
CA LYS A 24 -1.63 -15.65 1.77
C LYS A 24 -0.73 -16.80 1.31
N ASP A 25 -1.26 -17.70 0.48
CA ASP A 25 -0.52 -18.85 -0.03
C ASP A 25 0.58 -18.45 -1.01
N PHE A 26 0.37 -17.39 -1.79
CA PHE A 26 1.39 -16.81 -2.65
C PHE A 26 2.55 -16.24 -1.82
N VAL A 27 2.24 -15.39 -0.85
CA VAL A 27 3.22 -14.74 0.04
C VAL A 27 4.01 -15.78 0.84
N ALA A 28 3.39 -16.87 1.29
CA ALA A 28 4.07 -17.93 2.05
C ALA A 28 5.28 -18.53 1.31
N LYS A 29 5.34 -18.43 -0.02
CA LYS A 29 6.47 -18.90 -0.85
C LYS A 29 7.72 -18.03 -0.74
N PHE A 30 7.59 -16.80 -0.25
CA PHE A 30 8.66 -15.78 -0.24
C PHE A 30 9.27 -15.51 1.15
N ASP A 31 8.95 -16.35 2.14
CA ASP A 31 9.40 -16.23 3.55
C ASP A 31 9.27 -14.81 4.14
N VAL A 32 8.17 -14.15 3.82
CA VAL A 32 7.94 -12.75 4.14
C VAL A 32 7.76 -12.56 5.65
N LYS A 33 8.53 -11.66 6.26
CA LYS A 33 8.52 -11.41 7.72
C LYS A 33 7.75 -10.17 8.15
N PHE A 34 7.21 -9.43 7.19
CA PHE A 34 6.46 -8.21 7.45
C PHE A 34 4.95 -8.47 7.47
N ASP A 35 4.20 -7.51 8.02
CA ASP A 35 2.78 -7.68 8.26
C ASP A 35 2.00 -7.53 6.94
N MET A 36 1.33 -8.61 6.52
CA MET A 36 0.41 -8.63 5.39
C MET A 36 -1.02 -8.44 5.87
N PHE A 37 -1.74 -7.51 5.25
CA PHE A 37 -3.13 -7.21 5.56
C PHE A 37 -4.08 -7.80 4.50
N GLU A 38 -5.39 -7.69 4.78
CA GLU A 38 -6.41 -8.01 3.80
C GLU A 38 -6.37 -7.06 2.59
N LYS A 39 -6.98 -7.51 1.49
CA LYS A 39 -7.07 -6.72 0.27
C LYS A 39 -8.00 -5.53 0.47
N ILE A 40 -7.55 -4.34 0.08
CA ILE A 40 -8.31 -3.08 0.22
C ILE A 40 -8.29 -2.26 -1.07
N ASP A 41 -9.23 -1.32 -1.15
CA ASP A 41 -9.18 -0.23 -2.11
C ASP A 41 -8.32 0.92 -1.55
N VAL A 42 -7.51 1.54 -2.39
CA VAL A 42 -6.63 2.66 -2.02
C VAL A 42 -7.02 3.97 -2.71
N ASN A 43 -7.93 3.89 -3.68
CA ASN A 43 -8.52 5.01 -4.40
C ASN A 43 -10.04 4.88 -4.51
N GLY A 44 -10.71 6.03 -4.60
CA GLY A 44 -12.13 6.10 -4.94
C GLY A 44 -13.05 6.06 -3.72
N LYS A 45 -14.35 5.86 -3.94
CA LYS A 45 -15.37 6.01 -2.89
C LYS A 45 -15.25 5.00 -1.74
N ASN A 46 -14.64 3.86 -2.00
CA ASN A 46 -14.50 2.76 -1.03
C ASN A 46 -13.06 2.65 -0.49
N GLU A 47 -12.21 3.64 -0.74
CA GLU A 47 -10.83 3.58 -0.29
C GLU A 47 -10.74 3.48 1.25
N HIS A 48 -9.78 2.68 1.72
CA HIS A 48 -9.58 2.51 3.15
C HIS A 48 -9.17 3.86 3.80
N PRO A 49 -9.70 4.24 4.98
CA PRO A 49 -9.43 5.53 5.61
C PRO A 49 -7.94 5.84 5.82
N LEU A 50 -7.12 4.80 6.05
CA LEU A 50 -5.66 4.92 6.10
C LEU A 50 -5.11 5.56 4.82
N PHE A 51 -5.55 5.13 3.64
CA PHE A 51 -5.06 5.66 2.37
C PHE A 51 -5.62 7.05 2.07
N THR A 52 -6.81 7.39 2.56
CA THR A 52 -7.30 8.78 2.55
C THR A 52 -6.35 9.69 3.34
N TYR A 53 -6.00 9.29 4.57
CA TYR A 53 -5.05 10.02 5.41
C TYR A 53 -3.66 10.13 4.77
N LEU A 54 -3.08 9.01 4.31
CA LEU A 54 -1.74 9.00 3.73
C LEU A 54 -1.62 9.87 2.48
N LYS A 55 -2.62 9.83 1.58
CA LYS A 55 -2.65 10.68 0.38
C LYS A 55 -2.87 12.15 0.70
N HIS A 56 -3.50 12.47 1.81
CA HIS A 56 -3.66 13.84 2.30
C HIS A 56 -2.35 14.39 2.87
N GLU A 57 -1.72 13.66 3.79
CA GLU A 57 -0.48 14.10 4.46
C GLU A 57 0.70 14.13 3.49
N GLN A 58 0.75 13.21 2.55
CA GLN A 58 1.80 13.11 1.54
C GLN A 58 1.16 13.12 0.15
N SER A 59 0.86 14.34 -0.30
CA SER A 59 0.22 14.61 -1.58
C SER A 59 1.08 14.15 -2.77
N GLY A 60 0.41 13.80 -3.86
CA GLY A 60 1.07 13.38 -5.09
C GLY A 60 1.32 14.56 -6.02
N PHE A 61 2.17 14.36 -7.03
CA PHE A 61 2.35 15.37 -8.07
C PHE A 61 1.11 15.45 -8.98
N MET A 62 0.46 16.62 -8.99
CA MET A 62 -0.80 16.99 -9.67
C MET A 62 -2.07 16.30 -9.17
N ILE A 63 -2.01 15.01 -8.84
CA ILE A 63 -3.13 14.24 -8.28
C ILE A 63 -2.68 13.48 -7.03
N ASN A 64 -3.53 13.47 -6.01
CA ASN A 64 -3.21 12.79 -4.75
C ASN A 64 -3.39 11.27 -4.81
N ALA A 65 -4.11 10.76 -5.81
CA ALA A 65 -4.38 9.34 -6.01
C ALA A 65 -3.11 8.48 -6.04
N ILE A 66 -3.21 7.22 -5.59
CA ILE A 66 -2.17 6.21 -5.82
C ILE A 66 -2.14 5.91 -7.32
N LYS A 67 -0.97 6.04 -7.95
CA LYS A 67 -0.84 5.94 -9.42
C LYS A 67 -0.71 4.49 -9.90
N TRP A 68 -0.06 3.64 -9.11
CA TRP A 68 0.17 2.23 -9.45
C TRP A 68 0.55 1.42 -8.20
N ASN A 69 0.68 0.10 -8.40
CA ASN A 69 1.21 -0.85 -7.42
C ASN A 69 2.56 -0.39 -6.84
N PHE A 70 2.85 -0.81 -5.61
CA PHE A 70 4.10 -0.50 -4.90
C PHE A 70 4.36 1.00 -4.67
N SER A 71 3.32 1.82 -4.47
CA SER A 71 3.52 3.14 -3.88
C SER A 71 3.83 2.99 -2.38
N LYS A 72 4.83 3.70 -1.86
CA LYS A 72 5.31 3.54 -0.48
C LYS A 72 5.11 4.83 0.32
N PHE A 73 4.82 4.68 1.61
CA PHE A 73 4.77 5.78 2.56
C PHE A 73 5.68 5.45 3.74
N VAL A 74 6.41 6.44 4.25
CA VAL A 74 7.20 6.31 5.48
C VAL A 74 6.47 7.02 6.60
N ILE A 75 6.27 6.29 7.69
CA ILE A 75 5.60 6.77 8.89
C ILE A 75 6.62 6.78 10.03
N ASN A 76 6.73 7.90 10.73
CA ASN A 76 7.62 8.03 11.88
C ASN A 76 7.02 7.40 13.15
N LYS A 77 7.76 7.41 14.27
CA LYS A 77 7.32 6.77 15.51
C LYS A 77 6.13 7.47 16.17
N GLU A 78 5.88 8.72 15.80
CA GLU A 78 4.75 9.53 16.23
C GLU A 78 3.49 9.28 15.38
N GLY A 79 3.57 8.39 14.39
CA GLY A 79 2.44 8.04 13.51
C GLY A 79 2.22 9.01 12.36
N LYS A 80 3.13 9.96 12.12
CA LYS A 80 3.03 10.94 11.02
C LYS A 80 3.65 10.40 9.74
N ALA A 81 2.94 10.56 8.62
CA ALA A 81 3.51 10.29 7.30
C ALA A 81 4.54 11.39 6.96
N VAL A 82 5.80 10.98 6.74
CA VAL A 82 6.94 11.89 6.52
C VAL A 82 7.52 11.84 5.11
N ALA A 83 7.20 10.80 4.35
CA ALA A 83 7.60 10.69 2.95
C ALA A 83 6.64 9.79 2.16
N ARG A 84 6.59 10.01 0.84
CA ARG A 84 5.90 9.17 -0.14
C ARG A 84 6.83 8.90 -1.31
N PHE A 85 6.92 7.64 -1.72
CA PHE A 85 7.74 7.17 -2.82
C PHE A 85 6.88 6.56 -3.92
N SER A 86 7.29 6.82 -5.15
CA SER A 86 6.65 6.34 -6.36
C SER A 86 6.88 4.83 -6.56
N PRO A 87 6.06 4.18 -7.41
CA PRO A 87 6.28 2.81 -7.83
C PRO A 87 7.70 2.54 -8.38
N THR A 88 8.28 3.51 -9.10
CA THR A 88 9.58 3.42 -9.76
C THR A 88 10.76 3.81 -8.88
N ASP A 89 10.51 4.27 -7.66
CA ASP A 89 11.59 4.55 -6.71
C ASP A 89 12.10 3.23 -6.14
N ASP A 90 13.41 3.02 -6.24
CA ASP A 90 14.07 1.85 -5.66
C ASP A 90 13.89 1.82 -4.12
N PRO A 91 13.83 0.61 -3.51
CA PRO A 91 13.74 0.46 -2.06
C PRO A 91 14.95 1.02 -1.29
#